data_AF-A0A7X6J0H6-F1
#
_entry.id   AF-A0A7X6J0H6-F1
#
_cell.length_a   1.000
_cell.length_b   1.000
_cell.length_c   1.000
_cell.angle_alpha   90.00
_cell.angle_beta   90.00
_cell.angle_gamma   90.00
#
_symmetry.space_group_name_H-M   'P 1'
#
loop_
_entity.id
_entity.type
_entity.pdbx_description
1 polymer ?
#
loop_
_entity_poly.entity_id
_entity_poly.type
_entity_poly.pdbx_seq_one_letter_code
_entity_poly.pdbx_strand_id
1 'polypeptide(L)'
;MSIRLMNAPNNYPYTYGWGVYPQLATELGKRRRSAKNMLGFIDATPGVKPSDWRYSALVLEGTFKSVAGESSRDWFTLSNHLGQPSRALAHEIFEHLRTLKEHDPRSSEAGRILDLLEDLALPDMLQYFRETTSAGDPRPVDTRDGWCHVLWSHETPDRLLVGAVHGTPVEVVSVLDHRSPGACHGVLAAWHVEDPDWAASQIVRTFGKSLDQLGLMQLPAAEGIPAIKLLTENAIWKTIIKSPWHVEAVGPSCGEAADTDSHDASRLSL
;
A
#
# COMPACT_ATOMS: atom_id res chain seq x y z
N MET A 1 3.69 -3.38 14.91
CA MET A 1 2.78 -2.32 15.40
C MET A 1 2.56 -1.33 14.26
N SER A 2 1.34 -1.27 13.71
CA SER A 2 1.01 -0.45 12.52
C SER A 2 0.47 0.91 12.95
N ILE A 3 1.26 1.97 12.77
CA ILE A 3 0.82 3.35 13.03
C ILE A 3 0.07 3.85 11.78
N ARG A 4 -1.21 3.44 11.67
CA ARG A 4 -2.19 3.93 10.69
C ARG A 4 -2.62 5.36 11.04
N LEU A 5 -1.89 6.39 10.65
CA LEU A 5 -2.34 7.76 10.89
C LEU A 5 -1.98 8.72 9.74
N MET A 6 -2.90 9.65 9.52
CA MET A 6 -2.77 10.89 8.76
C MET A 6 -3.10 10.78 7.27
N ASN A 7 -4.38 10.92 6.93
CA ASN A 7 -4.93 12.22 6.53
C ASN A 7 -6.43 12.10 6.16
N ALA A 8 -7.22 13.06 6.63
CA ALA A 8 -8.49 13.42 6.00
C ALA A 8 -8.17 14.34 4.81
N PRO A 9 -8.93 14.32 3.71
CA PRO A 9 -8.77 15.29 2.63
C PRO A 9 -9.21 16.69 3.09
N ASN A 10 -8.38 17.39 3.88
CA ASN A 10 -8.77 18.64 4.54
C ASN A 10 -8.92 19.85 3.59
N ASN A 11 -8.55 19.78 2.30
CA ASN A 11 -8.56 20.94 1.37
C ASN A 11 -8.55 20.58 -0.13
N TYR A 12 -9.10 19.43 -0.54
CA TYR A 12 -8.94 18.95 -1.91
C TYR A 12 -10.20 19.15 -2.77
N PRO A 13 -10.09 19.64 -4.03
CA PRO A 13 -11.26 19.95 -4.85
C PRO A 13 -12.18 18.72 -5.05
N TYR A 14 -13.45 18.90 -4.69
CA TYR A 14 -14.53 17.91 -4.48
C TYR A 14 -15.07 17.20 -5.73
N THR A 15 -14.22 16.84 -6.69
CA THR A 15 -14.71 16.57 -8.06
C THR A 15 -14.74 15.10 -8.48
N TYR A 16 -13.99 14.19 -7.85
CA TYR A 16 -13.75 12.84 -8.42
C TYR A 16 -13.34 11.75 -7.41
N GLY A 17 -13.63 11.94 -6.11
CA GLY A 17 -13.32 10.95 -5.08
C GLY A 17 -11.83 10.88 -4.67
N TRP A 18 -11.57 10.73 -3.36
CA TRP A 18 -10.22 10.57 -2.83
C TRP A 18 -9.73 9.12 -2.98
N GLY A 19 -8.44 8.90 -3.22
CA GLY A 19 -7.81 7.58 -3.36
C GLY A 19 -8.11 6.80 -4.65
N VAL A 20 -9.29 6.97 -5.26
CA VAL A 20 -9.75 6.20 -6.44
C VAL A 20 -9.73 6.98 -7.76
N TYR A 21 -9.14 8.17 -7.77
CA TYR A 21 -9.11 9.00 -8.96
C TYR A 21 -8.43 8.28 -10.14
N PRO A 22 -9.03 8.32 -11.34
CA PRO A 22 -8.41 7.71 -12.52
C PRO A 22 -7.12 8.45 -12.87
N GLN A 23 -6.02 7.72 -13.04
CA GLN A 23 -4.75 8.36 -13.39
C GLN A 23 -4.84 9.05 -14.75
N LEU A 24 -4.48 10.33 -14.81
CA LEU A 24 -4.41 11.07 -16.08
C LEU A 24 -3.43 10.35 -17.03
N ALA A 25 -3.82 10.20 -18.30
CA ALA A 25 -3.01 9.47 -19.29
C ALA A 25 -1.57 9.99 -19.41
N THR A 26 -1.38 11.30 -19.24
CA THR A 26 -0.07 11.96 -19.21
C THR A 26 0.78 11.53 -18.01
N GLU A 27 0.21 11.51 -16.81
CA GLU A 27 0.90 11.10 -15.59
C GLU A 27 1.19 9.60 -15.58
N LEU A 28 0.24 8.79 -16.01
CA LEU A 28 0.42 7.35 -16.18
C LEU A 28 1.54 7.05 -17.19
N GLY A 29 1.60 7.79 -18.30
CA GLY A 29 2.68 7.69 -19.28
C GLY A 29 4.06 8.04 -18.71
N LYS A 30 4.14 9.06 -17.83
CA LYS A 30 5.38 9.40 -17.11
C LYS A 30 5.80 8.28 -16.17
N ARG A 31 4.89 7.79 -15.32
CA ARG A 31 5.14 6.70 -14.36
C ARG A 31 5.61 5.43 -15.05
N ARG A 32 4.94 5.01 -16.13
CA ARG A 32 5.35 3.84 -16.95
C ARG A 32 6.76 3.98 -17.51
N ARG A 33 7.11 5.17 -18.01
CA ARG A 33 8.46 5.46 -18.55
C ARG A 33 9.50 5.40 -17.44
N SER A 34 9.24 6.02 -16.30
CA SER A 34 10.13 6.00 -15.14
C SER A 34 10.32 4.59 -14.58
N ALA A 35 9.26 3.78 -14.51
CA ALA A 35 9.35 2.37 -14.12
C ALA A 35 10.23 1.57 -15.08
N LYS A 36 10.03 1.72 -16.40
CA LYS A 36 10.87 1.06 -17.42
C LYS A 36 12.35 1.48 -17.30
N ASN A 37 12.60 2.77 -17.13
CA ASN A 37 13.96 3.28 -17.06
C ASN A 37 14.65 2.83 -15.77
N MET A 38 13.95 2.84 -14.63
CA MET A 38 14.50 2.36 -13.35
C MET A 38 14.82 0.87 -13.39
N LEU A 39 13.93 0.03 -13.94
CA LEU A 39 14.23 -1.39 -14.20
C LEU A 39 15.48 -1.54 -15.05
N GLY A 40 15.59 -0.77 -16.13
CA GLY A 40 16.78 -0.83 -16.97
C GLY A 40 18.06 -0.37 -16.27
N PHE A 41 17.99 0.48 -15.23
CA PHE A 41 19.16 0.78 -14.40
C PHE A 41 19.52 -0.36 -13.45
N ILE A 42 18.52 -0.99 -12.83
CA ILE A 42 18.69 -2.15 -11.95
C ILE A 42 19.30 -3.33 -12.74
N ASP A 43 18.72 -3.64 -13.89
CA ASP A 43 19.16 -4.74 -14.76
C ASP A 43 20.45 -4.43 -15.56
N ALA A 44 21.04 -3.24 -15.39
CA ALA A 44 22.13 -2.72 -16.21
C ALA A 44 21.86 -2.83 -17.73
N THR A 45 20.61 -2.64 -18.15
CA THR A 45 20.17 -2.76 -19.55
C THR A 45 20.86 -1.72 -20.44
N PRO A 46 21.49 -2.14 -21.56
CA PRO A 46 22.10 -1.20 -22.50
C PRO A 46 21.09 -0.21 -23.09
N GLY A 47 21.48 1.08 -23.15
CA GLY A 47 20.69 2.12 -23.81
C GLY A 47 19.82 2.98 -22.90
N VAL A 48 19.78 2.71 -21.59
CA VAL A 48 19.18 3.64 -20.61
C VAL A 48 20.09 4.86 -20.47
N LYS A 49 19.53 6.05 -20.67
CA LYS A 49 20.30 7.29 -20.62
C LYS A 49 20.53 7.69 -19.16
N PRO A 50 21.77 8.04 -18.75
CA PRO A 50 22.03 8.54 -17.39
C PRO A 50 21.18 9.77 -17.01
N SER A 51 20.78 10.59 -17.98
CA SER A 51 19.88 11.73 -17.77
C SER A 51 18.51 11.34 -17.23
N ASP A 52 18.06 10.10 -17.47
CA ASP A 52 16.76 9.61 -17.05
C ASP A 52 16.75 9.12 -15.60
N TRP A 53 17.93 8.97 -14.98
CA TRP A 53 18.11 8.49 -13.61
C TRP A 53 17.33 9.33 -12.60
N ARG A 54 17.70 10.60 -12.50
CA ARG A 54 17.15 11.53 -11.51
C ARG A 54 15.66 11.76 -11.74
N TYR A 55 15.24 11.82 -12.99
CA TYR A 55 13.83 11.96 -13.35
C TYR A 55 13.02 10.73 -12.94
N SER A 56 13.54 9.52 -13.21
CA SER A 56 12.84 8.27 -12.87
C SER A 56 12.73 8.09 -11.36
N ALA A 57 13.82 8.32 -10.62
CA ALA A 57 13.84 8.27 -9.17
C ALA A 57 12.84 9.28 -8.56
N LEU A 58 12.79 10.52 -9.06
CA LEU A 58 11.85 11.55 -8.58
C LEU A 58 10.38 11.17 -8.80
N VAL A 59 10.04 10.62 -9.97
CA VAL A 59 8.66 10.22 -10.29
C VAL A 59 8.23 9.02 -9.42
N LEU A 60 9.12 8.05 -9.24
CA LEU A 60 8.85 6.87 -8.41
C LEU A 60 8.79 7.24 -6.93
N GLU A 61 9.67 8.11 -6.44
CA GLU A 61 9.61 8.68 -5.09
C GLU A 61 8.22 9.28 -4.83
N GLY A 62 7.73 10.14 -5.73
CA GLY A 62 6.40 10.73 -5.61
C GLY A 62 5.29 9.67 -5.57
N THR A 63 5.42 8.61 -6.38
CA THR A 63 4.46 7.51 -6.45
C THR A 63 4.40 6.73 -5.14
N PHE A 64 5.54 6.27 -4.62
CA PHE A 64 5.60 5.52 -3.36
C PHE A 64 5.27 6.39 -2.15
N LYS A 65 5.67 7.67 -2.14
CA LYS A 65 5.25 8.65 -1.13
C LYS A 65 3.74 8.84 -1.10
N SER A 66 3.09 8.89 -2.27
CA SER A 66 1.64 8.98 -2.39
C SER A 66 0.94 7.77 -1.78
N VAL A 67 1.45 6.55 -2.02
CA VAL A 67 0.93 5.31 -1.43
C VAL A 67 1.18 5.29 0.09
N ALA A 68 2.41 5.53 0.54
CA ALA A 68 2.79 5.51 1.94
C ALA A 68 2.00 6.54 2.79
N GLY A 69 1.76 7.72 2.22
CA GLY A 69 1.04 8.79 2.90
C GLY A 69 -0.48 8.77 2.70
N GLU A 70 -1.03 7.86 1.88
CA GLU A 70 -2.44 7.88 1.45
C GLU A 70 -2.90 9.28 1.01
N SER A 71 -1.96 10.01 0.36
CA SER A 71 -1.94 11.49 0.36
C SER A 71 -2.32 12.11 -0.99
N SER A 72 -2.67 11.28 -1.96
CA SER A 72 -3.02 11.69 -3.32
C SER A 72 -4.40 11.19 -3.70
N ARG A 73 -4.99 11.82 -4.72
CA ARG A 73 -6.32 11.43 -5.21
C ARG A 73 -6.35 10.02 -5.81
N ASP A 74 -5.22 9.52 -6.28
CA ASP A 74 -5.06 8.21 -6.92
C ASP A 74 -4.26 7.23 -6.06
N TRP A 75 -4.07 7.50 -4.75
CA TRP A 75 -3.18 6.69 -3.90
C TRP A 75 -3.56 5.21 -3.90
N PHE A 76 -4.86 4.89 -3.84
CA PHE A 76 -5.35 3.51 -3.80
C PHE A 76 -5.22 2.87 -5.19
N THR A 77 -5.59 3.60 -6.24
CA THR A 77 -5.37 3.18 -7.64
C THR A 77 -3.89 2.85 -7.90
N LEU A 78 -2.97 3.70 -7.45
CA LEU A 78 -1.53 3.48 -7.54
C LEU A 78 -1.08 2.26 -6.74
N SER A 79 -1.53 2.16 -5.50
CA SER A 79 -1.25 1.01 -4.64
C SER A 79 -1.67 -0.29 -5.30
N ASN A 80 -2.87 -0.34 -5.87
CA ASN A 80 -3.38 -1.52 -6.56
C ASN A 80 -2.49 -1.91 -7.74
N HIS A 81 -2.13 -0.96 -8.60
CA HIS A 81 -1.21 -1.21 -9.73
C HIS A 81 0.21 -1.60 -9.30
N LEU A 82 0.62 -1.27 -8.08
CA LEU A 82 1.89 -1.70 -7.51
C LEU A 82 1.78 -3.04 -6.76
N GLY A 83 0.64 -3.73 -6.80
CA GLY A 83 0.42 -4.98 -6.06
C GLY A 83 0.24 -4.79 -4.56
N GLN A 84 -0.22 -3.60 -4.16
CA GLN A 84 -0.62 -3.26 -2.79
C GLN A 84 0.52 -3.37 -1.77
N PRO A 85 1.64 -2.64 -1.96
CA PRO A 85 2.69 -2.59 -0.95
C PRO A 85 2.16 -2.02 0.36
N SER A 86 2.64 -2.57 1.48
CA SER A 86 2.34 -2.01 2.79
C SER A 86 2.87 -0.58 2.88
N ARG A 87 2.27 0.24 3.75
CA ARG A 87 2.74 1.62 3.98
C ARG A 87 4.21 1.67 4.42
N ALA A 88 4.65 0.76 5.28
CA ALA A 88 6.02 0.72 5.76
C ALA A 88 6.98 0.46 4.60
N LEU A 89 6.68 -0.54 3.77
CA LEU A 89 7.46 -0.87 2.58
C LEU A 89 7.48 0.30 1.58
N ALA A 90 6.32 0.89 1.27
CA ALA A 90 6.25 2.05 0.39
C ALA A 90 7.02 3.25 0.96
N HIS A 91 7.03 3.42 2.29
CA HIS A 91 7.77 4.48 2.96
C HIS A 91 9.27 4.30 2.79
N GLU A 92 9.76 3.11 3.10
CA GLU A 92 11.17 2.75 2.98
C GLU A 92 11.66 2.91 1.53
N ILE A 93 10.89 2.41 0.56
CA ILE A 93 11.19 2.57 -0.87
C ILE A 93 11.30 4.05 -1.26
N PHE A 94 10.36 4.91 -0.87
CA PHE A 94 10.45 6.32 -1.29
C PHE A 94 11.61 7.05 -0.63
N GLU A 95 11.98 6.70 0.61
CA GLU A 95 13.15 7.27 1.29
C GLU A 95 14.45 6.88 0.57
N HIS A 96 14.58 5.61 0.16
CA HIS A 96 15.71 5.17 -0.66
C HIS A 96 15.74 5.85 -2.02
N LEU A 97 14.60 6.01 -2.71
CA LEU A 97 14.52 6.74 -3.98
C LEU A 97 14.86 8.23 -3.82
N ARG A 98 14.48 8.84 -2.68
CA ARG A 98 14.82 10.22 -2.32
C ARG A 98 16.32 10.40 -2.19
N THR A 99 17.03 9.45 -1.60
CA THR A 99 18.50 9.48 -1.53
C THR A 99 19.13 9.15 -2.88
N LEU A 100 18.62 8.14 -3.59
CA LEU A 100 19.14 7.69 -4.89
C LEU A 100 19.28 8.81 -5.92
N LYS A 101 18.29 9.72 -5.98
CA LYS A 101 18.26 10.84 -6.93
C LYS A 101 19.36 11.89 -6.69
N GLU A 102 19.99 11.89 -5.52
CA GLU A 102 21.06 12.81 -5.12
C GLU A 102 22.45 12.29 -5.48
N HIS A 103 22.57 11.01 -5.83
CA HIS A 103 23.83 10.36 -6.19
C HIS A 103 24.03 10.26 -7.72
N ASP A 104 25.30 10.25 -8.13
CA ASP A 104 25.68 9.92 -9.50
C ASP A 104 25.34 8.44 -9.78
N PRO A 105 24.75 8.09 -10.94
CA PRO A 105 24.35 6.73 -11.27
C PRO A 105 25.49 5.70 -11.24
N ARG A 106 26.75 6.16 -11.40
CA ARG A 106 27.95 5.31 -11.41
C ARG A 106 28.65 5.24 -10.06
N SER A 107 28.13 5.93 -9.05
CA SER A 107 28.73 5.91 -7.71
C SER A 107 28.46 4.58 -7.00
N SER A 108 29.40 4.16 -6.15
CA SER A 108 29.23 2.97 -5.31
C SER A 108 28.04 3.09 -4.36
N GLU A 109 27.72 4.31 -3.93
CA GLU A 109 26.58 4.58 -3.06
C GLU A 109 25.24 4.39 -3.78
N ALA A 110 25.14 4.83 -5.05
CA ALA A 110 23.98 4.53 -5.88
C ALA A 110 23.79 3.01 -6.05
N GLY A 111 24.88 2.27 -6.26
CA GLY A 111 24.85 0.79 -6.32
C GLY A 111 24.26 0.17 -5.05
N ARG A 112 24.76 0.55 -3.87
CA ARG A 112 24.22 0.05 -2.58
C ARG A 112 22.75 0.34 -2.38
N ILE A 113 22.29 1.52 -2.79
CA ILE A 113 20.86 1.87 -2.66
C ILE A 113 20.02 1.05 -3.64
N LEU A 114 20.52 0.74 -4.84
CA LEU A 114 19.84 -0.16 -5.77
C LEU A 114 19.73 -1.59 -5.19
N ASP A 115 20.80 -2.11 -4.58
CA ASP A 115 20.78 -3.42 -3.92
C ASP A 115 19.69 -3.46 -2.81
N LEU A 116 19.61 -2.42 -1.98
CA LEU A 116 18.55 -2.30 -0.96
C LEU A 116 17.14 -2.22 -1.57
N LEU A 117 16.98 -1.49 -2.69
CA LEU A 117 15.71 -1.41 -3.37
C LEU A 117 15.31 -2.75 -4.01
N GLU A 118 16.27 -3.54 -4.46
CA GLU A 118 16.07 -4.92 -4.94
C GLU A 118 15.58 -5.83 -3.80
N ASP A 119 16.23 -5.78 -2.62
CA ASP A 119 15.80 -6.52 -1.43
C ASP A 119 14.37 -6.16 -0.97
N LEU A 120 13.93 -4.93 -1.26
CA LEU A 120 12.57 -4.45 -1.01
C LEU A 120 11.58 -4.80 -2.13
N ALA A 121 11.95 -5.68 -3.06
CA ALA A 121 11.15 -6.11 -4.21
C ALA A 121 10.70 -4.97 -5.14
N LEU A 122 11.44 -3.84 -5.18
CA LEU A 122 11.13 -2.75 -6.12
C LEU A 122 11.07 -3.23 -7.58
N PRO A 123 11.99 -4.06 -8.10
CA PRO A 123 11.95 -4.50 -9.49
C PRO A 123 10.63 -5.22 -9.82
N ASP A 124 10.21 -6.16 -8.98
CA ASP A 124 8.97 -6.92 -9.16
C ASP A 124 7.73 -6.02 -9.13
N MET A 125 7.69 -5.06 -8.19
CA MET A 125 6.61 -4.07 -8.12
C MET A 125 6.55 -3.20 -9.38
N LEU A 126 7.69 -2.75 -9.91
CA LEU A 126 7.73 -1.94 -11.13
C LEU A 126 7.33 -2.75 -12.36
N GLN A 127 7.71 -4.03 -12.42
CA GLN A 127 7.30 -4.92 -13.49
C GLN A 127 5.79 -5.20 -13.42
N TYR A 128 5.25 -5.51 -12.25
CA TYR A 128 3.81 -5.67 -12.02
C TYR A 128 3.02 -4.41 -12.39
N PHE A 129 3.53 -3.23 -12.04
CA PHE A 129 2.95 -1.95 -12.46
C PHE A 129 2.91 -1.78 -13.98
N ARG A 130 3.96 -2.19 -14.69
CA ARG A 130 3.99 -2.12 -16.15
C ARG A 130 2.98 -3.08 -16.79
N GLU A 131 2.82 -4.27 -16.24
CA GLU A 131 1.85 -5.27 -16.72
C GLU A 131 0.41 -4.81 -16.50
N THR A 132 0.09 -4.39 -15.28
CA THR A 132 -1.27 -3.94 -14.90
C THR A 132 -1.66 -2.61 -15.51
N THR A 133 -0.68 -1.86 -16.00
CA THR A 133 -0.90 -0.63 -16.75
C THR A 133 -0.45 -0.77 -18.20
N SER A 134 -0.44 -1.94 -18.84
CA SER A 134 -0.15 -1.99 -20.27
C SER A 134 -1.20 -1.21 -21.08
N ALA A 135 -0.79 -0.48 -22.12
CA ALA A 135 -1.71 0.30 -22.95
C ALA A 135 -2.53 -0.55 -23.94
N GLY A 136 -2.01 -1.73 -24.31
CA GLY A 136 -2.65 -2.64 -25.27
C GLY A 136 -3.47 -3.74 -24.61
N ASP A 137 -3.01 -4.25 -23.47
CA ASP A 137 -3.64 -5.36 -22.75
C ASP A 137 -3.23 -5.32 -21.27
N PRO A 138 -3.89 -4.50 -20.44
CA PRO A 138 -3.54 -4.41 -19.03
C PRO A 138 -3.94 -5.70 -18.30
N ARG A 139 -2.97 -6.30 -17.57
CA ARG A 139 -3.27 -7.41 -16.67
C ARG A 139 -4.31 -6.95 -15.64
N PRO A 140 -5.40 -7.71 -15.43
CA PRO A 140 -6.38 -7.37 -14.40
C PRO A 140 -5.72 -7.27 -13.03
N VAL A 141 -6.05 -6.22 -12.30
CA VAL A 141 -5.57 -6.01 -10.92
C VAL A 141 -6.62 -6.62 -10.00
N ASP A 142 -6.31 -7.83 -9.50
CA ASP A 142 -7.04 -8.63 -8.50
C ASP A 142 -8.57 -8.77 -8.69
N THR A 143 -9.04 -9.97 -9.03
CA THR A 143 -10.32 -10.15 -9.78
C THR A 143 -11.51 -10.73 -9.02
N ARG A 144 -11.49 -10.83 -7.69
CA ARG A 144 -12.67 -10.87 -6.77
C ARG A 144 -12.29 -11.61 -5.49
N ASP A 145 -12.02 -10.84 -4.46
CA ASP A 145 -11.85 -11.32 -3.08
C ASP A 145 -12.39 -10.24 -2.13
N GLY A 146 -12.65 -10.58 -0.88
CA GLY A 146 -13.32 -9.71 0.09
C GLY A 146 -12.49 -8.49 0.46
N TRP A 147 -13.14 -7.36 0.70
CA TRP A 147 -12.44 -6.16 1.13
C TRP A 147 -13.10 -5.49 2.32
N CYS A 148 -12.28 -4.93 3.21
CA CYS A 148 -12.71 -3.98 4.22
C CYS A 148 -12.29 -2.57 3.82
N HIS A 149 -13.18 -1.59 4.03
CA HIS A 149 -12.97 -0.22 3.61
C HIS A 149 -13.35 0.78 4.70
N VAL A 150 -12.64 1.91 4.71
CA VAL A 150 -13.07 3.16 5.32
C VAL A 150 -13.21 4.18 4.20
N LEU A 151 -14.43 4.63 3.96
CA LEU A 151 -14.78 5.54 2.89
C LEU A 151 -15.27 6.87 3.47
N TRP A 152 -15.15 7.91 2.66
CA TRP A 152 -15.57 9.27 2.94
C TRP A 152 -16.44 9.78 1.80
N SER A 153 -17.36 10.70 2.09
CA SER A 153 -18.13 11.44 1.09
C SER A 153 -17.97 12.93 1.30
N HIS A 154 -17.90 13.69 0.21
CA HIS A 154 -17.85 15.15 0.31
C HIS A 154 -19.18 15.78 0.73
N GLU A 155 -20.32 15.10 0.53
CA GLU A 155 -21.63 15.62 0.94
C GLU A 155 -21.83 15.51 2.44
N THR A 156 -21.30 14.46 3.06
CA THR A 156 -21.34 14.23 4.51
C THR A 156 -19.92 14.04 5.05
N PRO A 157 -19.08 15.10 5.03
CA PRO A 157 -17.68 14.98 5.41
C PRO A 157 -17.46 14.71 6.90
N ASP A 158 -18.50 14.93 7.71
CA ASP A 158 -18.58 14.61 9.13
C ASP A 158 -18.91 13.13 9.40
N ARG A 159 -19.12 12.32 8.35
CA ARG A 159 -19.45 10.89 8.45
C ARG A 159 -18.51 10.05 7.58
N LEU A 160 -18.13 8.90 8.13
CA LEU A 160 -17.39 7.87 7.42
C LEU A 160 -18.28 6.67 7.20
N LEU A 161 -18.09 6.00 6.06
CA LEU A 161 -18.69 4.71 5.78
C LEU A 161 -17.63 3.64 6.04
N VAL A 162 -17.94 2.65 6.86
CA VAL A 162 -17.02 1.55 7.20
C VAL A 162 -17.72 0.23 6.96
N GLY A 163 -17.04 -0.74 6.39
CA GLY A 163 -17.63 -2.06 6.22
C GLY A 163 -16.67 -3.04 5.57
N ALA A 164 -17.11 -4.28 5.45
CA ALA A 164 -16.43 -5.30 4.67
C ALA A 164 -17.43 -5.99 3.74
N VAL A 165 -17.07 -6.14 2.48
CA VAL A 165 -17.96 -6.60 1.41
C VAL A 165 -17.22 -7.44 0.37
N HIS A 166 -17.97 -8.22 -0.39
CA HIS A 166 -17.48 -8.80 -1.64
C HIS A 166 -17.51 -7.72 -2.72
N GLY A 167 -16.33 -7.26 -3.15
CA GLY A 167 -16.19 -6.21 -4.15
C GLY A 167 -15.00 -5.31 -3.86
N THR A 168 -14.38 -4.79 -4.91
CA THR A 168 -13.22 -3.90 -4.77
C THR A 168 -13.65 -2.51 -4.26
N PRO A 169 -12.74 -1.74 -3.65
CA PRO A 169 -13.07 -0.39 -3.20
C PRO A 169 -13.56 0.52 -4.35
N VAL A 170 -13.09 0.28 -5.57
CA VAL A 170 -13.51 1.03 -6.77
C VAL A 170 -14.95 0.71 -7.15
N GLU A 171 -15.35 -0.57 -7.11
CA GLU A 171 -16.73 -0.99 -7.37
C GLU A 171 -17.69 -0.42 -6.31
N VAL A 172 -17.32 -0.49 -5.03
CA VAL A 172 -18.14 0.04 -3.94
C VAL A 172 -18.33 1.56 -4.08
N VAL A 173 -17.27 2.31 -4.37
CA VAL A 173 -17.37 3.75 -4.63
C VAL A 173 -18.24 4.03 -5.84
N SER A 174 -18.09 3.27 -6.93
CA SER A 174 -18.92 3.45 -8.14
C SER A 174 -20.41 3.22 -7.85
N VAL A 175 -20.76 2.23 -7.03
CA VAL A 175 -22.14 1.97 -6.60
C VAL A 175 -22.67 3.10 -5.73
N LEU A 176 -21.86 3.63 -4.81
CA LEU A 176 -22.24 4.76 -3.94
C LEU A 176 -22.49 6.04 -4.75
N ASP A 177 -21.59 6.38 -5.68
CA ASP A 177 -21.72 7.56 -6.54
C ASP A 177 -22.93 7.44 -7.48
N HIS A 178 -23.27 6.23 -7.93
CA HIS A 178 -24.47 6.01 -8.76
C HIS A 178 -25.77 6.18 -7.98
N ARG A 179 -25.79 5.81 -6.68
CA ARG A 179 -26.97 5.95 -5.80
C ARG A 179 -27.22 7.38 -5.35
N SER A 180 -26.17 8.19 -5.31
CA SER A 180 -26.24 9.62 -4.94
C SER A 180 -25.61 10.48 -6.02
N PRO A 181 -26.32 10.75 -7.14
CA PRO A 181 -25.79 11.57 -8.22
C PRO A 181 -25.41 12.97 -7.73
N GLY A 182 -24.13 13.34 -7.92
CA GLY A 182 -23.58 14.60 -7.40
C GLY A 182 -22.70 14.41 -6.18
N ALA A 183 -22.84 13.29 -5.46
CA ALA A 183 -21.89 12.87 -4.43
C ALA A 183 -20.60 12.33 -5.07
N CYS A 184 -19.51 12.41 -4.32
CA CYS A 184 -18.23 11.81 -4.68
C CYS A 184 -17.68 11.16 -3.43
N HIS A 185 -17.56 9.84 -3.49
CA HIS A 185 -17.00 9.03 -2.43
C HIS A 185 -15.51 8.80 -2.67
N GLY A 186 -14.76 8.58 -1.59
CA GLY A 186 -13.34 8.33 -1.65
C GLY A 186 -12.91 7.25 -0.66
N VAL A 187 -11.81 6.59 -0.97
CA VAL A 187 -11.20 5.56 -0.13
C VAL A 187 -10.19 6.23 0.79
N LEU A 188 -10.49 6.25 2.09
CA LEU A 188 -9.54 6.68 3.10
C LEU A 188 -8.59 5.55 3.48
N ALA A 189 -9.09 4.31 3.52
CA ALA A 189 -8.26 3.13 3.69
C ALA A 189 -8.99 1.88 3.19
N ALA A 190 -8.23 0.85 2.83
CA ALA A 190 -8.76 -0.44 2.39
C ALA A 190 -7.82 -1.58 2.79
N TRP A 191 -8.40 -2.73 3.13
CA TRP A 191 -7.68 -3.97 3.45
C TRP A 191 -8.30 -5.12 2.70
N HIS A 192 -7.44 -5.90 2.07
CA HIS A 192 -7.83 -7.15 1.46
C HIS A 192 -8.11 -8.18 2.55
N VAL A 193 -9.24 -8.87 2.52
CA VAL A 193 -9.65 -9.83 3.55
C VAL A 193 -10.14 -11.15 2.96
N GLU A 194 -9.77 -12.26 3.60
CA GLU A 194 -10.16 -13.61 3.17
C GLU A 194 -11.67 -13.87 3.30
N ASP A 195 -12.27 -13.39 4.39
CA ASP A 195 -13.69 -13.58 4.70
C ASP A 195 -14.33 -12.21 5.03
N PRO A 196 -14.97 -11.56 4.05
CA PRO A 196 -15.58 -10.25 4.27
C PRO A 196 -16.83 -10.32 5.16
N ASP A 197 -17.57 -11.44 5.18
CA ASP A 197 -18.76 -11.60 6.03
C ASP A 197 -18.34 -11.70 7.51
N TRP A 198 -17.32 -12.50 7.80
CA TRP A 198 -16.73 -12.56 9.14
C TRP A 198 -16.14 -11.20 9.53
N ALA A 199 -15.39 -10.54 8.64
CA ALA A 199 -14.85 -9.22 8.89
C ALA A 199 -15.95 -8.21 9.21
N ALA A 200 -17.04 -8.20 8.44
CA ALA A 200 -18.20 -7.34 8.66
C ALA A 200 -18.82 -7.58 10.05
N SER A 201 -18.96 -8.84 10.47
CA SER A 201 -19.44 -9.19 11.82
C SER A 201 -18.56 -8.63 12.94
N GLN A 202 -17.23 -8.65 12.77
CA GLN A 202 -16.29 -8.11 13.77
C GLN A 202 -16.31 -6.59 13.81
N ILE A 203 -16.49 -5.93 12.66
CA ILE A 203 -16.64 -4.48 12.59
C ILE A 203 -17.94 -4.07 13.31
N VAL A 204 -19.07 -4.74 13.05
CA VAL A 204 -20.35 -4.51 13.75
C VAL A 204 -20.18 -4.67 15.27
N ARG A 205 -19.49 -5.72 15.71
CA ARG A 205 -19.21 -5.94 17.13
C ARG A 205 -18.35 -4.83 17.74
N THR A 206 -17.37 -4.33 16.99
CA THR A 206 -16.43 -3.29 17.44
C THR A 206 -17.12 -1.94 17.62
N PHE A 207 -17.98 -1.55 16.68
CA PHE A 207 -18.62 -0.23 16.67
C PHE A 207 -20.05 -0.21 17.20
N GLY A 208 -20.68 -1.37 17.40
CA GLY A 208 -22.04 -1.48 17.94
C GLY A 208 -23.13 -0.90 17.02
N LYS A 209 -22.89 -0.84 15.71
CA LYS A 209 -23.83 -0.28 14.72
C LYS A 209 -24.20 -1.28 13.64
N SER A 210 -25.43 -1.20 13.16
CA SER A 210 -25.93 -2.01 12.05
C SER A 210 -25.32 -1.57 10.72
N LEU A 211 -25.11 -2.54 9.83
CA LEU A 211 -24.79 -2.31 8.43
C LEU A 211 -26.05 -1.91 7.65
N ASP A 212 -25.86 -1.13 6.60
CA ASP A 212 -26.88 -0.84 5.61
C ASP A 212 -26.98 -1.94 4.53
N GLN A 213 -27.77 -1.69 3.49
CA GLN A 213 -27.97 -2.62 2.38
C GLN A 213 -26.71 -2.85 1.52
N LEU A 214 -25.69 -2.00 1.65
CA LEU A 214 -24.40 -2.16 0.99
C LEU A 214 -23.37 -2.84 1.89
N GLY A 215 -23.74 -3.25 3.10
CA GLY A 215 -22.78 -3.80 4.06
C GLY A 215 -21.89 -2.73 4.70
N LEU A 216 -22.33 -1.46 4.71
CA LEU A 216 -21.60 -0.32 5.26
C LEU A 216 -22.31 0.26 6.49
N MET A 217 -21.56 0.68 7.50
CA MET A 217 -22.06 1.44 8.65
C MET A 217 -21.59 2.89 8.58
N GLN A 218 -22.41 3.80 9.14
CA GLN A 218 -22.05 5.21 9.28
C GLN A 218 -21.46 5.51 10.66
N LEU A 219 -20.24 6.05 10.66
CA LEU A 219 -19.53 6.49 11.87
C LEU A 219 -19.30 8.01 11.82
N PRO A 220 -19.57 8.74 12.91
CA PRO A 220 -19.16 10.13 13.05
C PRO A 220 -17.64 10.28 12.91
N ALA A 221 -17.19 11.19 12.04
CA ALA A 221 -15.77 11.53 11.91
C ALA A 221 -15.20 12.18 13.17
N ALA A 222 -16.07 12.70 14.06
CA ALA A 222 -15.70 13.24 15.37
C ALA A 222 -15.02 12.21 16.29
N GLU A 223 -15.22 10.91 16.07
CA GLU A 223 -14.51 9.83 16.77
C GLU A 223 -13.02 9.77 16.35
N GLY A 224 -12.63 10.49 15.30
CA GLY A 224 -11.28 10.56 14.77
C GLY A 224 -11.01 9.48 13.72
N ILE A 225 -10.77 9.90 12.46
CA ILE A 225 -10.40 9.01 11.35
C ILE A 225 -9.25 8.05 11.73
N PRO A 226 -8.14 8.53 12.31
CA PRO A 226 -7.20 7.74 13.09
C PRO A 226 -7.73 6.53 13.86
N ALA A 227 -8.62 6.77 14.81
CA ALA A 227 -9.12 5.77 15.73
C ALA A 227 -10.01 4.77 14.99
N ILE A 228 -10.86 5.26 14.08
CA ILE A 228 -11.71 4.41 13.24
C ILE A 228 -10.86 3.45 12.39
N LYS A 229 -9.81 3.94 11.72
CA LYS A 229 -8.90 3.10 10.92
C LYS A 229 -8.21 2.03 11.78
N LEU A 230 -7.76 2.39 12.98
CA LEU A 230 -7.09 1.47 13.90
C LEU A 230 -8.03 0.42 14.49
N LEU A 231 -9.21 0.83 14.95
CA LEU A 231 -10.23 -0.09 15.48
C LEU A 231 -10.71 -1.06 14.39
N THR A 232 -10.86 -0.56 13.16
CA THR A 232 -11.20 -1.40 12.01
C THR A 232 -10.07 -2.40 11.71
N GLU A 233 -8.78 -2.01 11.76
CA GLU A 233 -7.64 -2.94 11.67
C GLU A 233 -7.77 -4.08 12.66
N ASN A 234 -7.96 -3.71 13.93
CA ASN A 234 -7.95 -4.62 15.05
C ASN A 234 -9.18 -5.52 15.04
N ALA A 235 -10.28 -5.12 14.41
CA ALA A 235 -11.44 -5.98 14.23
C ALA A 235 -11.16 -7.10 13.22
N ILE A 236 -10.40 -6.80 12.17
CA ILE A 236 -10.25 -7.68 11.00
C ILE A 236 -8.85 -8.32 10.89
N TRP A 237 -7.92 -8.02 11.79
CA TRP A 237 -6.49 -8.36 11.61
C TRP A 237 -6.20 -9.82 11.27
N LYS A 238 -7.03 -10.74 11.74
CA LYS A 238 -6.90 -12.19 11.50
C LYS A 238 -7.22 -12.62 10.08
N THR A 239 -7.99 -11.82 9.34
CA THR A 239 -8.40 -12.12 7.98
C THR A 239 -7.72 -11.25 6.95
N ILE A 240 -6.84 -10.31 7.35
CA ILE A 240 -6.11 -9.47 6.41
C ILE A 240 -5.16 -10.33 5.57
N ILE A 241 -5.36 -10.31 4.26
CA ILE A 241 -4.47 -10.93 3.30
C ILE A 241 -3.18 -10.12 3.23
N LYS A 242 -2.07 -10.82 3.39
CA LYS A 242 -0.73 -10.26 3.31
C LYS A 242 -0.42 -9.84 1.87
N SER A 243 0.16 -8.65 1.71
CA SER A 243 0.73 -8.18 0.45
C SER A 243 1.72 -9.19 -0.14
N PRO A 244 1.75 -9.41 -1.47
CA PRO A 244 2.74 -10.29 -2.09
C PRO A 244 4.18 -9.81 -1.88
N TRP A 245 4.38 -8.55 -1.48
CA TRP A 245 5.69 -7.94 -1.27
C TRP A 245 6.17 -8.01 0.18
N HIS A 246 5.53 -8.80 1.03
CA HIS A 246 6.00 -8.92 2.41
C HIS A 246 7.38 -9.55 2.45
N VAL A 247 8.37 -8.74 2.84
CA VAL A 247 9.66 -9.25 3.30
C VAL A 247 9.37 -10.09 4.56
N GLU A 248 9.69 -11.38 4.53
CA GLU A 248 9.71 -12.17 5.74
C GLU A 248 10.71 -11.52 6.70
N ALA A 249 10.21 -10.96 7.80
CA ALA A 249 11.10 -10.55 8.87
C ALA A 249 11.83 -11.82 9.30
N VAL A 250 13.11 -11.92 8.96
CA VAL A 250 14.01 -12.92 9.55
C VAL A 250 13.92 -12.68 11.04
N GLY A 251 13.16 -13.52 11.72
CA GLY A 251 13.06 -13.48 13.17
C GLY A 251 14.49 -13.60 13.72
N PRO A 252 14.84 -12.91 14.81
CA PRO A 252 16.10 -13.20 15.47
C PRO A 252 16.12 -14.71 15.73
N SER A 253 17.13 -15.41 15.21
CA SER A 253 17.34 -16.82 15.50
C SER A 253 17.38 -16.94 17.01
N CYS A 254 16.28 -17.41 17.60
CA CYS A 254 16.20 -17.63 19.03
C CYS A 254 17.21 -18.75 19.31
N GLY A 255 18.28 -18.38 20.01
CA GLY A 255 19.51 -19.14 20.04
C GLY A 255 19.34 -20.57 20.52
N GLU A 256 20.05 -21.47 19.85
CA GLU A 256 20.72 -22.56 20.56
C GLU A 256 21.84 -21.91 21.37
N ALA A 257 21.53 -21.50 22.60
CA ALA A 257 22.53 -21.51 23.64
C ALA A 257 22.96 -22.97 23.79
N ALA A 258 24.06 -23.33 23.13
CA ALA A 258 24.76 -24.55 23.44
C ALA A 258 25.23 -24.41 24.89
N ASP A 259 24.51 -25.10 25.79
CA ASP A 259 24.97 -25.47 27.12
C ASP A 259 26.35 -26.13 26.98
N THR A 260 27.39 -25.34 27.22
CA THR A 260 28.69 -25.88 27.61
C THR A 260 29.01 -25.33 28.98
N ASP A 261 28.45 -25.97 30.00
CA ASP A 261 29.06 -25.98 31.33
C ASP A 261 29.19 -27.42 31.84
N SER A 262 30.43 -27.88 31.75
CA SER A 262 31.18 -28.67 32.72
C SER A 262 30.49 -29.85 33.43
N HIS A 263 30.95 -31.06 33.12
CA HIS A 263 31.32 -32.05 34.14
C HIS A 263 32.26 -33.08 33.52
N ASP A 264 33.57 -32.94 33.75
CA ASP A 264 34.32 -34.04 34.37
C ASP A 264 35.70 -33.58 34.85
N ALA A 265 35.77 -33.36 36.16
CA ALA A 265 37.01 -33.39 36.90
C ALA A 265 37.12 -34.79 37.52
N SER A 266 38.11 -35.58 37.10
CA SER A 266 39.11 -36.22 38.00
C SER A 266 39.90 -37.36 37.34
N ARG A 267 41.21 -37.13 37.22
CA ARG A 267 42.34 -38.00 37.62
C ARG A 267 42.38 -39.46 37.15
N LEU A 268 43.48 -39.85 36.48
CA LEU A 268 44.57 -40.71 37.03
C LEU A 268 45.52 -41.24 35.93
N SER A 269 46.84 -41.06 36.17
CA SER A 269 47.98 -41.94 35.79
C SER A 269 48.31 -42.10 34.28
N LEU A 270 49.53 -41.96 33.78
CA LEU A 270 50.90 -42.25 34.25
C LEU A 270 51.89 -41.23 33.65
#